data_AF-R7JAE9-F1
#
_entry.id   AF-R7JAE9-F1
#
_cell.length_a   1.000
_cell.length_b   1.000
_cell.length_c   1.000
_cell.angle_alpha   90.00
_cell.angle_beta   90.00
_cell.angle_gamma   90.00
#
_symmetry.space_group_name_H-M   'P 1'
#
loop_
_entity.id
_entity.type
_entity.pdbx_description
1 polymer ?
#
loop_
_entity_poly.entity_id
_entity_poly.type
_entity_poly.pdbx_seq_one_letter_code
_entity_poly.pdbx_strand_id
1 'polypeptide(L)'
;MTFNRPLKYHVFVPLYNIEVAEELIDITIFKSYQIIKREDINSKCGLLLFQENRFARLLFQDISERHPDKLIFYPYAKYVLYTEFVIKDDKEYDKKVHEIKQNVCDMVLALRLISEGRCQIYNGYCFAEGCSACVQFEVSSQLLNMECSHRTNKNALVVEELYNLTSDKIEQATNLFKILQTLPKDSCAVPVIYFNKYYDSLLPHERIIQLAIFLESTLLAGQTDELSYRLYLRASAFLGKDVSKILKLFYAARSQIVHNGHIMKNKDGKDIIKRLKKLINSDREDETELLFYFVNDYVEPIIRELFYKSILLMNSGAINNFDDLAQKLDTFIMKQITKESFEVDSVDTQNLDELGV
;
A
#
# COMPACT_ATOMS: atom_id res chain seq x y z
N MET A 1 -37.36 -0.32 -5.12
CA MET A 1 -38.42 -0.94 -4.31
C MET A 1 -38.28 -0.42 -2.90
N THR A 2 -39.37 -0.02 -2.24
CA THR A 2 -39.32 0.37 -0.82
C THR A 2 -39.44 -0.90 0.00
N PHE A 3 -38.47 -1.18 0.87
CA PHE A 3 -38.54 -2.39 1.70
C PHE A 3 -39.63 -2.23 2.76
N ASN A 4 -40.51 -3.24 2.90
CA ASN A 4 -41.53 -3.26 3.96
C ASN A 4 -40.93 -3.32 5.38
N ARG A 5 -39.64 -3.65 5.51
CA ARG A 5 -38.84 -3.63 6.75
C ARG A 5 -37.40 -3.20 6.43
N PRO A 6 -36.74 -2.43 7.32
CA PRO A 6 -35.32 -2.11 7.15
C PRO A 6 -34.49 -3.39 7.06
N LEU A 7 -33.63 -3.48 6.05
CA LEU A 7 -32.70 -4.59 5.88
C LEU A 7 -31.37 -4.26 6.54
N LYS A 8 -30.89 -5.15 7.39
CA LYS A 8 -29.57 -5.08 8.01
C LYS A 8 -28.57 -5.88 7.18
N TYR A 9 -27.53 -5.21 6.72
CA TYR A 9 -26.43 -5.80 5.97
C TYR A 9 -25.21 -5.99 6.87
N HIS A 10 -24.54 -7.11 6.66
CA HIS A 10 -23.30 -7.51 7.29
C HIS A 10 -22.21 -7.55 6.22
N VAL A 11 -21.12 -6.85 6.47
CA VAL A 11 -19.98 -6.73 5.55
C VAL A 11 -18.79 -7.44 6.13
N PHE A 12 -18.16 -8.29 5.33
CA PHE A 12 -16.98 -9.06 5.68
C PHE A 12 -15.89 -8.83 4.66
N VAL A 13 -14.71 -8.41 5.09
CA VAL A 13 -13.53 -8.26 4.23
C VAL A 13 -12.42 -9.12 4.83
N PRO A 14 -12.13 -10.31 4.26
CA PRO A 14 -11.02 -11.14 4.70
C PRO A 14 -9.69 -10.39 4.59
N LEU A 15 -8.90 -10.45 5.67
CA LEU A 15 -7.59 -9.83 5.75
C LEU A 15 -6.50 -10.90 5.63
N TYR A 16 -5.60 -10.71 4.68
CA TYR A 16 -4.50 -11.63 4.37
C TYR A 16 -3.17 -11.05 4.81
N ASN A 17 -2.23 -11.96 5.12
CA ASN A 17 -0.85 -11.65 5.47
C ASN A 17 -0.71 -10.65 6.64
N ILE A 18 -1.67 -10.72 7.57
CA ILE A 18 -1.74 -9.89 8.77
C ILE A 18 -1.79 -10.77 10.02
N GLU A 19 -1.09 -10.35 11.07
CA GLU A 19 -1.25 -10.84 12.43
C GLU A 19 -1.79 -9.71 13.30
N VAL A 20 -2.82 -10.00 14.08
CA VAL A 20 -3.56 -8.99 14.85
C VAL A 20 -3.37 -9.28 16.32
N ALA A 21 -2.94 -8.27 17.08
CA ALA A 21 -2.80 -8.39 18.52
C ALA A 21 -4.17 -8.71 19.16
N GLU A 22 -4.20 -9.65 20.11
CA GLU A 22 -5.43 -10.18 20.69
C GLU A 22 -6.31 -9.09 21.30
N GLU A 23 -5.71 -8.03 21.86
CA GLU A 23 -6.46 -6.91 22.43
C GLU A 23 -7.24 -6.09 21.39
N LEU A 24 -7.01 -6.27 20.09
CA LEU A 24 -7.73 -5.57 19.02
C LEU A 24 -8.92 -6.37 18.47
N ILE A 25 -9.06 -7.64 18.85
CA ILE A 25 -10.14 -8.50 18.39
C ILE A 25 -11.46 -8.05 19.04
N ASP A 26 -12.52 -7.99 18.23
CA ASP A 26 -13.86 -7.55 18.62
C ASP A 26 -13.99 -6.11 19.14
N ILE A 27 -12.91 -5.33 19.09
CA ILE A 27 -12.93 -3.90 19.42
C ILE A 27 -13.33 -3.08 18.19
N THR A 28 -14.12 -2.03 18.43
CA THR A 28 -14.47 -1.07 17.38
C THR A 28 -13.26 -0.21 17.01
N ILE A 29 -12.84 -0.35 15.77
CA ILE A 29 -11.79 0.42 15.09
C ILE A 29 -12.40 1.21 13.92
N PHE A 30 -11.68 2.21 13.41
CA PHE A 30 -12.10 3.00 12.24
C PHE A 30 -13.59 3.41 12.23
N LYS A 31 -14.06 4.06 13.30
CA LYS A 31 -15.45 4.48 13.56
C LYS A 31 -16.45 3.34 13.86
N SER A 32 -16.60 2.36 12.97
CA SER A 32 -17.68 1.36 13.04
C SER A 32 -17.27 -0.04 12.59
N TYR A 33 -15.98 -0.31 12.48
CA TYR A 33 -15.47 -1.59 12.01
C TYR A 33 -14.92 -2.38 13.19
N GLN A 34 -14.86 -3.70 13.06
CA GLN A 34 -14.25 -4.59 14.03
C GLN A 34 -13.36 -5.58 13.29
N ILE A 35 -12.30 -6.06 13.93
CA ILE A 35 -11.58 -7.23 13.45
C ILE A 35 -12.08 -8.44 14.24
N ILE A 36 -12.51 -9.47 13.53
CA ILE A 36 -12.99 -10.72 14.13
C ILE A 36 -12.13 -11.89 13.65
N LYS A 37 -12.01 -12.93 14.47
CA LYS A 37 -11.38 -14.17 14.02
C LYS A 37 -12.31 -14.94 13.11
N ARG A 38 -11.73 -15.72 12.19
CA ARG A 38 -12.49 -16.55 11.25
C ARG A 38 -13.47 -17.53 11.92
N GLU A 39 -13.11 -18.04 13.10
CA GLU A 39 -13.90 -19.02 13.84
C GLU A 39 -15.20 -18.44 14.39
N ASP A 40 -15.20 -17.12 14.66
CA ASP A 40 -16.34 -16.41 15.24
C ASP A 40 -17.38 -15.95 14.21
N ILE A 41 -17.11 -16.13 12.92
CA ILE A 41 -18.02 -15.70 11.84
C ILE A 41 -19.35 -16.44 11.92
N ASN A 42 -19.30 -17.75 12.18
CA ASN A 42 -20.50 -18.58 12.33
C ASN A 42 -21.31 -18.20 13.58
N SER A 43 -20.66 -17.89 14.70
CA SER A 43 -21.37 -17.44 15.91
C SER A 43 -21.98 -16.05 15.74
N LYS A 44 -21.33 -15.14 15.00
CA LYS A 44 -21.87 -13.79 14.77
C LYS A 44 -23.02 -13.77 13.76
N CYS A 45 -23.00 -14.62 12.73
CA CYS A 45 -23.93 -14.49 11.59
C CYS A 45 -24.50 -15.81 11.06
N GLY A 46 -24.34 -16.93 11.77
CA GLY A 46 -24.65 -18.28 11.28
C GLY A 46 -26.09 -18.51 10.81
N LEU A 47 -27.06 -17.71 11.25
CA LEU A 47 -28.44 -17.77 10.74
C LEU A 47 -28.65 -17.02 9.41
N LEU A 48 -27.76 -16.09 9.05
CA LEU A 48 -27.84 -15.25 7.84
C LEU A 48 -26.93 -15.74 6.71
N LEU A 49 -25.90 -16.51 7.06
CA LEU A 49 -25.01 -17.15 6.09
C LEU A 49 -25.68 -18.42 5.56
N PHE A 50 -26.48 -18.29 4.52
CA PHE A 50 -26.98 -19.45 3.77
C PHE A 50 -25.76 -20.20 3.20
N GLN A 51 -25.32 -21.29 3.83
CA GLN A 51 -24.10 -22.01 3.43
C GLN A 51 -24.14 -22.50 1.97
N GLU A 52 -25.33 -22.68 1.40
CA GLU A 52 -25.53 -23.03 -0.01
C GLU A 52 -25.38 -21.84 -0.96
N ASN A 53 -25.47 -20.60 -0.46
CA ASN A 53 -25.31 -19.39 -1.26
C ASN A 53 -23.87 -19.30 -1.79
N ARG A 54 -23.75 -18.99 -3.10
CA ARG A 54 -22.46 -18.88 -3.79
C ARG A 54 -21.47 -17.97 -3.07
N PHE A 55 -21.89 -16.79 -2.61
CA PHE A 55 -20.98 -15.82 -1.99
C PHE A 55 -20.62 -16.22 -0.55
N ALA A 56 -21.51 -16.87 0.18
CA ALA A 56 -21.16 -17.46 1.48
C ALA A 56 -20.09 -18.54 1.30
N ARG A 57 -20.23 -19.42 0.30
CA ARG A 57 -19.20 -20.41 -0.05
C ARG A 57 -17.85 -19.79 -0.38
N LEU A 58 -17.84 -18.67 -1.12
CA LEU A 58 -16.60 -17.94 -1.43
C LEU A 58 -15.97 -17.34 -0.16
N LEU A 59 -16.75 -16.69 0.72
CA LEU A 59 -16.24 -16.20 2.00
C LEU A 59 -15.62 -17.35 2.81
N PHE A 60 -16.33 -18.48 2.92
CA PHE A 60 -15.84 -19.64 3.64
C PHE A 60 -14.59 -20.25 2.99
N GLN A 61 -14.42 -20.17 1.66
CA GLN A 61 -13.18 -20.55 1.00
C GLN A 61 -12.02 -19.62 1.39
N ASP A 62 -12.25 -18.32 1.42
CA ASP A 62 -11.24 -17.30 1.76
C ASP A 62 -10.71 -17.43 3.20
N ILE A 63 -11.55 -17.86 4.15
CA ILE A 63 -11.19 -18.04 5.57
C ILE A 63 -10.89 -19.49 5.97
N SER A 64 -11.09 -20.45 5.06
CA SER A 64 -10.81 -21.86 5.36
C SER A 64 -9.31 -22.10 5.40
N GLU A 65 -8.86 -22.71 6.49
CA GLU A 65 -7.48 -23.16 6.58
C GLU A 65 -7.17 -24.20 5.49
N ARG A 66 -5.90 -24.20 5.07
CA ARG A 66 -5.38 -25.13 4.06
C ARG A 66 -5.62 -26.57 4.49
N HIS A 67 -6.01 -27.41 3.54
CA HIS A 67 -6.06 -28.87 3.70
C HIS A 67 -5.15 -29.50 2.65
N PRO A 68 -4.41 -30.59 2.94
CA PRO A 68 -3.56 -31.27 1.97
C PRO A 68 -4.27 -31.67 0.66
N ASP A 69 -5.60 -31.84 0.71
CA ASP A 69 -6.44 -32.23 -0.44
C ASP A 69 -6.97 -31.04 -1.28
N LYS A 70 -6.63 -29.80 -0.92
CA LYS A 70 -6.99 -28.59 -1.68
C LYS A 70 -5.76 -28.11 -2.46
N LEU A 71 -5.95 -27.64 -3.69
CA LEU A 71 -4.91 -27.08 -4.57
C LEU A 71 -3.90 -26.24 -3.76
N ILE A 72 -2.61 -26.53 -3.96
CA ILE A 72 -1.46 -26.26 -3.07
C ILE A 72 -1.20 -24.76 -2.77
N PHE A 73 -1.96 -23.82 -3.35
CA PHE A 73 -1.58 -22.40 -3.43
C PHE A 73 -2.75 -21.41 -3.17
N TYR A 74 -3.65 -21.69 -2.21
CA TYR A 74 -4.65 -20.71 -1.78
C TYR A 74 -4.23 -20.07 -0.44
N PRO A 75 -3.98 -18.74 -0.37
CA PRO A 75 -3.76 -18.06 0.89
C PRO A 75 -5.06 -18.04 1.70
N TYR A 76 -4.97 -18.09 3.03
CA TYR A 76 -6.16 -18.06 3.90
C TYR A 76 -6.12 -16.86 4.83
N ALA A 77 -7.30 -16.29 5.09
CA ALA A 77 -7.45 -15.17 6.00
C ALA A 77 -7.80 -15.68 7.41
N LYS A 78 -6.93 -15.40 8.38
CA LYS A 78 -7.18 -15.67 9.81
C LYS A 78 -8.21 -14.71 10.41
N TYR A 79 -8.24 -13.49 9.90
CA TYR A 79 -9.01 -12.38 10.43
C TYR A 79 -9.90 -11.78 9.36
N VAL A 80 -11.00 -11.19 9.79
CA VAL A 80 -11.97 -10.52 8.91
C VAL A 80 -12.30 -9.15 9.47
N LEU A 81 -12.23 -8.14 8.62
CA LEU A 81 -12.77 -6.82 8.93
C LEU A 81 -14.29 -6.86 8.74
N TYR A 82 -15.01 -6.52 9.79
CA TYR A 82 -16.46 -6.63 9.91
C TYR A 82 -17.09 -5.25 10.14
N THR A 83 -18.20 -4.98 9.46
CA THR A 83 -19.09 -3.86 9.80
C THR A 83 -20.53 -4.19 9.42
N GLU A 84 -21.46 -3.36 9.85
CA GLU A 84 -22.89 -3.54 9.66
C GLU A 84 -23.57 -2.21 9.37
N PHE A 85 -24.57 -2.24 8.50
CA PHE A 85 -25.35 -1.06 8.14
C PHE A 85 -26.80 -1.42 7.84
N VAL A 86 -27.71 -0.45 7.97
CA VAL A 86 -29.14 -0.66 7.78
C VAL A 86 -29.62 0.22 6.63
N ILE A 87 -30.45 -0.36 5.76
CA ILE A 87 -31.05 0.32 4.61
C ILE A 87 -32.56 0.31 4.73
N LYS A 88 -33.19 1.43 4.38
CA LYS A 88 -34.65 1.57 4.31
C LYS A 88 -35.16 1.68 2.87
N ASP A 89 -34.30 2.11 1.93
CA ASP A 89 -34.62 2.27 0.50
C ASP A 89 -33.44 1.81 -0.39
N ASP A 90 -33.73 1.19 -1.54
CA ASP A 90 -32.73 0.69 -2.50
C ASP A 90 -31.71 1.78 -2.90
N LYS A 91 -32.14 3.05 -3.01
CA LYS A 91 -31.22 4.15 -3.35
C LYS A 91 -30.16 4.42 -2.27
N GLU A 92 -30.43 4.06 -1.02
CA GLU A 92 -29.44 4.15 0.06
C GLU A 92 -28.39 3.04 -0.04
N TYR A 93 -28.70 1.90 -0.68
CA TYR A 93 -27.78 0.78 -0.82
C TYR A 93 -26.56 1.14 -1.63
N ASP A 94 -26.73 1.69 -2.84
CA ASP A 94 -25.60 2.04 -3.70
C ASP A 94 -24.68 3.07 -3.03
N LYS A 95 -25.28 4.06 -2.35
CA LYS A 95 -24.54 5.07 -1.58
C LYS A 95 -23.74 4.43 -0.45
N LYS A 96 -24.34 3.52 0.32
CA LYS A 96 -23.68 2.84 1.44
C LYS A 96 -22.59 1.89 0.99
N VAL A 97 -22.81 1.14 -0.09
CA VAL A 97 -21.78 0.29 -0.68
C VAL A 97 -20.61 1.13 -1.20
N HIS A 98 -20.87 2.27 -1.84
CA HIS A 98 -19.80 3.19 -2.26
C HIS A 98 -19.01 3.73 -1.06
N GLU A 99 -19.68 4.13 0.02
CA GLU A 99 -19.06 4.57 1.28
C GLU A 99 -18.17 3.47 1.88
N ILE A 100 -18.67 2.23 1.94
CA ILE A 100 -17.90 1.08 2.43
C ILE A 100 -16.67 0.82 1.57
N LYS A 101 -16.80 0.87 0.23
CA LYS A 101 -15.67 0.69 -0.67
C LYS A 101 -14.59 1.73 -0.41
N GLN A 102 -14.97 3.00 -0.32
CA GLN A 102 -14.02 4.07 -0.04
C GLN A 102 -13.35 3.88 1.32
N ASN A 103 -14.14 3.59 2.37
CA ASN A 103 -13.62 3.42 3.72
C ASN A 103 -12.63 2.26 3.79
N VAL A 104 -12.93 1.11 3.16
CA VAL A 104 -12.01 -0.03 3.13
C VAL A 104 -10.74 0.28 2.35
N CYS A 105 -10.83 0.97 1.21
CA CYS A 105 -9.65 1.43 0.47
C CYS A 105 -8.75 2.33 1.33
N ASP A 106 -9.34 3.31 2.02
CA ASP A 106 -8.59 4.26 2.86
C ASP A 106 -8.00 3.58 4.10
N MET A 107 -8.72 2.62 4.71
CA MET A 107 -8.19 1.83 5.84
C MET A 107 -6.98 1.00 5.42
N VAL A 108 -7.08 0.28 4.31
CA VAL A 108 -5.97 -0.55 3.80
C VAL A 108 -4.79 0.32 3.41
N LEU A 109 -5.02 1.46 2.75
CA LEU A 109 -3.96 2.41 2.44
C LEU A 109 -3.30 2.96 3.72
N ALA A 110 -4.10 3.35 4.72
CA ALA A 110 -3.57 3.82 6.00
C ALA A 110 -2.69 2.78 6.68
N LEU A 111 -3.16 1.52 6.74
CA LEU A 111 -2.38 0.40 7.29
C LEU A 111 -1.07 0.19 6.53
N ARG A 112 -1.10 0.19 5.19
CA ARG A 112 0.10 0.04 4.35
C ARG A 112 1.10 1.19 4.49
N LEU A 113 0.65 2.38 4.90
CA LEU A 113 1.51 3.55 5.05
C LEU A 113 2.21 3.66 6.41
N ILE A 114 1.59 3.13 7.47
CA ILE A 114 2.13 3.27 8.84
C ILE A 114 3.13 2.19 9.23
N SER A 115 3.15 1.05 8.53
CA SER A 115 4.04 -0.07 8.88
C SER A 115 4.39 -0.90 7.65
N GLU A 116 5.55 -1.55 7.75
CA GLU A 116 5.93 -2.65 6.85
C GLU A 116 5.06 -3.90 7.04
N GLY A 117 5.21 -4.81 6.08
CA GLY A 117 4.44 -6.04 5.97
C GLY A 117 3.30 -5.95 4.95
N ARG A 118 2.85 -7.11 4.49
CA ARG A 118 1.81 -7.22 3.45
C ARG A 118 0.41 -7.19 4.05
N CYS A 119 -0.23 -6.02 4.15
CA CYS A 119 -1.68 -5.97 4.43
C CYS A 119 -2.48 -6.08 3.13
N GLN A 120 -3.16 -7.21 2.89
CA GLN A 120 -3.87 -7.47 1.63
C GLN A 120 -5.33 -7.90 1.85
N ILE A 121 -6.18 -7.59 0.86
CA ILE A 121 -7.60 -7.99 0.81
C ILE A 121 -7.93 -8.47 -0.60
N TYR A 122 -8.87 -9.41 -0.73
CA TYR A 122 -9.29 -9.93 -2.05
C TYR A 122 -10.67 -9.41 -2.41
N ASN A 123 -11.69 -9.97 -1.77
CA ASN A 123 -13.08 -9.56 -1.93
C ASN A 123 -13.66 -9.06 -0.61
N GLY A 124 -14.76 -8.33 -0.73
CA GLY A 124 -15.69 -8.05 0.35
C GLY A 124 -16.99 -8.77 0.10
N TYR A 125 -17.66 -9.21 1.17
CA TYR A 125 -18.89 -9.95 1.11
C TYR A 125 -19.96 -9.21 1.90
N CYS A 126 -21.10 -8.94 1.25
CA CYS A 126 -22.23 -8.27 1.88
C CYS A 126 -23.39 -9.27 1.97
N PHE A 127 -23.93 -9.49 3.16
CA PHE A 127 -25.06 -10.40 3.40
C PHE A 127 -26.18 -9.70 4.14
N ALA A 128 -27.42 -9.97 3.73
CA ALA A 128 -28.64 -9.62 4.43
C ALA A 128 -29.65 -10.75 4.23
N GLU A 129 -30.81 -10.67 4.90
CA GLU A 129 -31.88 -11.66 4.73
C GLU A 129 -32.30 -11.75 3.25
N GLY A 130 -32.05 -12.91 2.62
CA GLY A 130 -32.33 -13.15 1.20
C GLY A 130 -31.44 -12.41 0.19
N CYS A 131 -30.40 -11.71 0.63
CA CYS A 131 -29.52 -10.92 -0.25
C CYS A 131 -28.04 -11.21 0.02
N SER A 132 -27.25 -11.32 -1.04
CA SER A 132 -25.82 -11.59 -0.97
C SER A 132 -25.10 -10.94 -2.14
N ALA A 133 -23.99 -10.27 -1.89
CA ALA A 133 -23.15 -9.66 -2.91
C ALA A 133 -21.67 -9.85 -2.61
N CYS A 134 -20.88 -9.89 -3.68
CA CYS A 134 -19.42 -9.81 -3.64
C CYS A 134 -18.99 -8.44 -4.16
N VAL A 135 -18.03 -7.82 -3.50
CA VAL A 135 -17.52 -6.49 -3.78
C VAL A 135 -16.01 -6.57 -3.96
N GLN A 136 -15.52 -6.08 -5.10
CA GLN A 136 -14.09 -5.80 -5.28
C GLN A 136 -13.78 -4.34 -4.94
N PHE A 137 -12.58 -4.14 -4.41
CA PHE A 137 -12.03 -2.85 -4.02
C PHE A 137 -10.85 -2.51 -4.94
N GLU A 138 -10.54 -1.22 -5.07
CA GLU A 138 -9.40 -0.77 -5.88
C GLU A 138 -8.06 -1.21 -5.30
N VAL A 139 -8.02 -1.47 -3.99
CA VAL A 139 -6.85 -1.95 -3.24
C VAL A 139 -6.74 -3.48 -3.18
N SER A 140 -7.69 -4.20 -3.80
CA SER A 140 -7.74 -5.66 -3.82
C SER A 140 -6.53 -6.25 -4.53
N SER A 141 -6.01 -7.36 -4.01
CA SER A 141 -4.97 -8.16 -4.66
C SER A 141 -5.56 -9.43 -5.26
N GLN A 142 -4.98 -9.96 -6.33
CA GLN A 142 -5.29 -11.29 -6.85
C GLN A 142 -4.79 -12.35 -5.88
N LEU A 143 -5.53 -13.44 -5.72
CA LEU A 143 -5.18 -14.54 -4.82
C LEU A 143 -3.78 -15.12 -5.07
N LEU A 144 -3.37 -15.21 -6.33
CA LEU A 144 -2.04 -15.70 -6.71
C LEU A 144 -0.90 -14.78 -6.21
N ASN A 145 -1.20 -13.50 -5.96
CA ASN A 145 -0.25 -12.48 -5.52
C ASN A 145 -0.29 -12.27 -3.99
N MET A 146 -1.11 -13.04 -3.29
CA MET A 146 -1.28 -12.98 -1.84
C MET A 146 -0.48 -14.06 -1.10
N GLU A 147 0.24 -14.91 -1.81
CA GLU A 147 1.18 -15.79 -1.11
C GLU A 147 2.30 -14.95 -0.49
N CYS A 148 2.64 -15.21 0.76
CA CYS A 148 3.73 -14.52 1.45
C CYS A 148 5.08 -15.23 1.28
N SER A 149 5.11 -16.36 0.57
CA SER A 149 6.34 -17.13 0.35
C SER A 149 6.42 -17.56 -1.10
N HIS A 150 7.57 -17.34 -1.74
CA HIS A 150 7.77 -17.67 -3.14
C HIS A 150 9.11 -18.35 -3.35
N ARG A 151 9.16 -19.19 -4.38
CA ARG A 151 10.42 -19.76 -4.86
C ARG A 151 10.91 -18.95 -6.03
N THR A 152 12.17 -18.55 -5.97
CA THR A 152 12.85 -17.86 -7.07
C THR A 152 13.18 -18.82 -8.21
N ASN A 153 13.69 -18.29 -9.33
CA ASN A 153 14.12 -19.09 -10.47
C ASN A 153 15.24 -20.08 -10.12
N LYS A 154 16.10 -19.77 -9.13
CA LYS A 154 17.12 -20.71 -8.62
C LYS A 154 16.64 -21.51 -7.40
N ASN A 155 15.32 -21.59 -7.19
CA ASN A 155 14.68 -22.37 -6.13
C ASN A 155 15.00 -21.91 -4.70
N ALA A 156 15.45 -20.67 -4.52
CA ALA A 156 15.59 -20.07 -3.20
C ALA A 156 14.21 -19.69 -2.66
N LEU A 157 13.97 -19.89 -1.37
CA LEU A 157 12.73 -19.48 -0.72
C LEU A 157 12.88 -18.05 -0.22
N VAL A 158 12.06 -17.14 -0.74
CA VAL A 158 11.90 -15.78 -0.22
C VAL A 158 10.56 -15.65 0.47
N VAL A 159 10.52 -14.90 1.57
CA VAL A 159 9.35 -14.78 2.44
C VAL A 159 9.12 -13.31 2.76
N GLU A 160 7.91 -12.85 2.49
CA GLU A 160 7.40 -11.53 2.89
C GLU A 160 7.14 -11.49 4.38
N GLU A 161 7.33 -10.33 4.98
CA GLU A 161 6.93 -10.12 6.36
C GLU A 161 5.40 -10.00 6.47
N LEU A 162 4.86 -10.65 7.50
CA LEU A 162 3.47 -10.46 7.89
C LEU A 162 3.30 -9.06 8.46
N TYR A 163 2.18 -8.43 8.13
CA TYR A 163 1.80 -7.17 8.75
C TYR A 163 1.41 -7.41 10.22
N ASN A 164 2.21 -6.93 11.15
CA ASN A 164 1.91 -7.06 12.57
C ASN A 164 1.09 -5.84 13.04
N LEU A 165 -0.20 -6.01 13.29
CA LEU A 165 -1.11 -4.97 13.76
C LEU A 165 -1.18 -4.93 15.28
N THR A 166 -0.65 -3.85 15.86
CA THR A 166 -0.62 -3.57 17.31
C THR A 166 -1.50 -2.38 17.67
N SER A 167 -1.74 -2.19 18.97
CA SER A 167 -2.53 -1.06 19.50
C SER A 167 -1.99 0.33 19.09
N ASP A 168 -0.68 0.52 19.06
CA ASP A 168 -0.05 1.76 18.59
C ASP A 168 -0.27 1.97 17.07
N LYS A 169 -0.09 0.90 16.28
CA LYS A 169 -0.29 0.95 14.83
C LYS A 169 -1.73 1.25 14.45
N ILE A 170 -2.72 0.68 15.14
CA ILE A 170 -4.12 0.98 14.85
C ILE A 170 -4.49 2.44 15.19
N GLU A 171 -3.88 3.03 16.22
CA GLU A 171 -4.07 4.44 16.55
C GLU A 171 -3.52 5.33 15.42
N GLN A 172 -2.28 5.08 14.99
CA GLN A 172 -1.66 5.79 13.87
C GLN A 172 -2.47 5.64 12.58
N ALA A 173 -2.87 4.41 12.24
CA ALA A 173 -3.68 4.13 11.07
C ALA A 173 -5.05 4.82 11.15
N THR A 174 -5.68 4.88 12.33
CA THR A 174 -6.96 5.56 12.53
C THR A 174 -6.84 7.06 12.31
N ASN A 175 -5.74 7.67 12.75
CA ASN A 175 -5.48 9.09 12.50
C ASN A 175 -5.24 9.36 11.01
N LEU A 176 -4.44 8.53 10.35
CA LEU A 176 -4.21 8.63 8.91
C LEU A 176 -5.48 8.38 8.09
N PHE A 177 -6.32 7.43 8.49
CA PHE A 177 -7.63 7.18 7.87
C PHE A 177 -8.52 8.42 7.90
N LYS A 178 -8.58 9.15 9.02
CA LYS A 178 -9.34 10.41 9.12
C LYS A 178 -8.82 11.46 8.14
N ILE A 179 -7.50 11.55 7.97
CA ILE A 179 -6.86 12.46 7.01
C ILE A 179 -7.23 12.08 5.57
N LEU A 180 -7.09 10.80 5.21
CA LEU A 180 -7.42 10.31 3.86
C LEU A 180 -8.87 10.62 3.47
N GLN A 181 -9.79 10.56 4.44
CA GLN A 181 -11.20 10.87 4.24
C GLN A 181 -11.49 12.34 3.94
N THR A 182 -10.56 13.25 4.25
CA THR A 182 -10.70 14.69 4.00
C THR A 182 -9.92 15.17 2.77
N LEU A 183 -9.00 14.35 2.24
CA LEU A 183 -8.20 14.74 1.09
C LEU A 183 -9.04 14.79 -0.21
N PRO A 184 -8.73 15.72 -1.13
CA PRO A 184 -9.30 15.68 -2.47
C PRO A 184 -8.87 14.38 -3.18
N LYS A 185 -9.84 13.59 -3.64
CA LYS A 185 -9.58 12.26 -4.23
C LYS A 185 -8.63 12.32 -5.44
N ASP A 186 -8.70 13.39 -6.22
CA ASP A 186 -7.90 13.53 -7.44
C ASP A 186 -6.44 13.91 -7.15
N SER A 187 -6.13 14.51 -5.99
CA SER A 187 -4.78 14.99 -5.65
C SER A 187 -3.74 13.87 -5.53
N CYS A 188 -4.17 12.64 -5.28
CA CYS A 188 -3.30 11.47 -5.05
C CYS A 188 -3.65 10.26 -5.91
N ALA A 189 -4.56 10.36 -6.88
CA ALA A 189 -5.14 9.19 -7.54
C ALA A 189 -4.09 8.24 -8.15
N VAL A 190 -3.15 8.78 -8.95
CA VAL A 190 -2.13 7.97 -9.62
C VAL A 190 -1.17 7.31 -8.61
N PRO A 191 -0.54 8.05 -7.68
CA PRO A 191 0.32 7.45 -6.65
C PRO A 191 -0.39 6.39 -5.80
N VAL A 192 -1.64 6.62 -5.38
CA VAL A 192 -2.43 5.62 -4.63
C VAL A 192 -2.56 4.32 -5.44
N ILE A 193 -2.91 4.41 -6.72
CA ILE A 193 -3.08 3.23 -7.58
C ILE A 193 -1.80 2.42 -7.66
N TYR A 194 -0.67 3.07 -7.97
CA TYR A 194 0.60 2.37 -8.19
C TYR A 194 1.23 1.85 -6.89
N PHE A 195 1.05 2.57 -5.79
CA PHE A 195 1.42 2.06 -4.46
C PHE A 195 0.61 0.80 -4.10
N ASN A 196 -0.70 0.77 -4.36
CA ASN A 196 -1.51 -0.41 -4.10
C ASN A 196 -1.22 -1.57 -5.06
N LYS A 197 -0.88 -1.31 -6.33
CA LYS A 197 -0.46 -2.35 -7.29
C LYS A 197 0.84 -3.05 -6.88
N TYR A 198 1.74 -2.38 -6.17
CA TYR A 198 2.91 -3.04 -5.58
C TYR A 198 2.50 -4.17 -4.62
N TYR A 199 1.41 -4.00 -3.87
CA TYR A 199 0.85 -5.04 -3.01
C TYR A 199 0.16 -6.15 -3.81
N ASP A 200 -0.24 -5.91 -5.06
CA ASP A 200 -0.79 -6.90 -5.99
C ASP A 200 0.24 -7.40 -7.02
N SER A 201 1.52 -7.45 -6.65
CA SER A 201 2.58 -7.90 -7.56
C SER A 201 3.37 -9.05 -6.94
N LEU A 202 3.46 -10.15 -7.68
CA LEU A 202 4.19 -11.36 -7.27
C LEU A 202 5.70 -11.18 -7.47
N LEU A 203 6.10 -10.67 -8.63
CA LEU A 203 7.50 -10.64 -9.03
C LEU A 203 8.18 -9.32 -8.58
N PRO A 204 9.44 -9.37 -8.10
CA PRO A 204 10.21 -8.16 -7.76
C PRO A 204 10.33 -7.19 -8.96
N HIS A 205 10.43 -7.73 -10.17
CA HIS A 205 10.51 -6.94 -11.41
C HIS A 205 9.27 -6.07 -11.62
N GLU A 206 8.07 -6.64 -11.41
CA GLU A 206 6.81 -5.90 -11.51
C GLU A 206 6.71 -4.84 -10.43
N ARG A 207 7.09 -5.19 -9.19
CA ARG A 207 7.14 -4.25 -8.06
C ARG A 207 8.03 -3.05 -8.35
N ILE A 208 9.20 -3.27 -8.94
CA ILE A 208 10.10 -2.18 -9.36
C ILE A 208 9.41 -1.26 -10.37
N ILE A 209 8.65 -1.80 -11.32
CA ILE A 209 7.91 -0.99 -12.28
C ILE A 209 6.81 -0.17 -11.59
N GLN A 210 5.99 -0.78 -10.73
CA GLN A 210 4.91 -0.07 -10.03
C GLN A 210 5.47 1.07 -9.15
N LEU A 211 6.52 0.77 -8.39
CA LEU A 211 7.19 1.74 -7.51
C LEU A 211 7.93 2.84 -8.29
N ALA A 212 8.44 2.54 -9.48
CA ALA A 212 9.02 3.55 -10.35
C ALA A 212 7.96 4.51 -10.88
N ILE A 213 6.80 4.00 -11.31
CA ILE A 213 5.69 4.86 -11.76
C ILE A 213 5.18 5.72 -10.60
N PHE A 214 5.13 5.19 -9.38
CA PHE A 214 4.86 6.00 -8.18
C PHE A 214 5.87 7.16 -8.05
N LEU A 215 7.17 6.87 -8.11
CA LEU A 215 8.21 7.90 -7.99
C LEU A 215 8.15 8.94 -9.12
N GLU A 216 7.88 8.50 -10.35
CA GLU A 216 7.74 9.37 -11.52
C GLU A 216 6.51 10.30 -11.39
N SER A 217 5.38 9.76 -10.93
CA SER A 217 4.13 10.52 -10.73
C SER A 217 4.11 11.41 -9.48
N THR A 218 5.11 11.29 -8.60
CA THR A 218 5.21 12.09 -7.38
C THR A 218 6.34 13.11 -7.46
N LEU A 219 7.58 12.64 -7.63
CA LEU A 219 8.77 13.48 -7.58
C LEU A 219 9.19 14.03 -8.95
N LEU A 220 8.64 13.53 -10.05
CA LEU A 220 8.96 13.98 -11.41
C LEU A 220 7.73 14.53 -12.15
N ALA A 221 6.68 14.86 -11.40
CA ALA A 221 5.46 15.41 -11.95
C ALA A 221 5.76 16.70 -12.75
N GLY A 222 5.24 16.76 -13.98
CA GLY A 222 5.45 17.86 -14.92
C GLY A 222 6.86 18.00 -15.52
N GLN A 223 7.75 17.03 -15.36
CA GLN A 223 9.13 17.09 -15.87
C GLN A 223 9.39 16.12 -17.03
N THR A 224 10.20 16.56 -18.01
CA THR A 224 10.63 15.73 -19.16
C THR A 224 12.13 15.47 -19.18
N ASP A 225 12.94 16.29 -18.50
CA ASP A 225 14.39 16.30 -18.61
C ASP A 225 15.08 15.97 -17.27
N GLU A 226 16.28 15.38 -17.36
CA GLU A 226 17.15 15.07 -16.20
C GLU A 226 16.48 14.25 -15.09
N LEU A 227 15.54 13.38 -15.48
CA LEU A 227 14.65 12.67 -14.58
C LEU A 227 15.39 11.94 -13.45
N SER A 228 16.49 11.27 -13.76
CA SER A 228 17.26 10.53 -12.74
C SER A 228 17.88 11.47 -11.71
N TYR A 229 18.51 12.57 -12.14
CA TYR A 229 19.15 13.55 -11.26
C TYR A 229 18.15 14.24 -10.33
N ARG A 230 17.06 14.74 -10.92
CA ARG A 230 15.99 15.43 -10.18
C ARG A 230 15.38 14.51 -9.14
N LEU A 231 15.12 13.25 -9.49
CA LEU A 231 14.48 12.31 -8.59
C LEU A 231 15.25 12.15 -7.28
N TYR A 232 16.52 11.78 -7.34
CA TYR A 232 17.24 11.46 -6.11
C TYR A 232 17.56 12.71 -5.27
N LEU A 233 17.73 13.87 -5.90
CA LEU A 233 17.89 15.12 -5.16
C LEU A 233 16.60 15.54 -4.49
N ARG A 234 15.48 15.56 -5.22
CA ARG A 234 14.15 15.86 -4.66
C ARG A 234 13.80 14.90 -3.53
N ALA A 235 14.02 13.60 -3.71
CA ALA A 235 13.80 12.61 -2.67
C ALA A 235 14.66 12.86 -1.43
N SER A 236 15.96 13.12 -1.61
CA SER A 236 16.88 13.32 -0.48
C SER A 236 16.56 14.62 0.27
N ALA A 237 16.26 15.70 -0.47
CA ALA A 237 15.82 16.97 0.09
C ALA A 237 14.51 16.82 0.86
N PHE A 238 13.53 16.14 0.27
CA PHE A 238 12.21 15.95 0.88
C PHE A 238 12.25 15.08 2.13
N LEU A 239 13.06 14.02 2.13
CA LEU A 239 13.18 13.11 3.27
C LEU A 239 14.17 13.59 4.32
N GLY A 240 15.00 14.60 4.04
CA GLY A 240 16.04 15.10 4.93
C GLY A 240 17.20 14.12 5.13
N LYS A 241 17.40 13.17 4.21
CA LYS A 241 18.46 12.14 4.28
C LYS A 241 18.94 11.73 2.89
N ASP A 242 20.22 11.35 2.76
CA ASP A 242 20.78 10.90 1.47
C ASP A 242 20.26 9.50 1.10
N VAL A 243 19.28 9.46 0.21
CA VAL A 243 18.76 8.23 -0.41
C VAL A 243 19.30 8.00 -1.82
N SER A 244 20.25 8.83 -2.27
CA SER A 244 20.66 8.88 -3.67
C SER A 244 21.31 7.59 -4.16
N LYS A 245 22.09 6.92 -3.32
CA LYS A 245 22.74 5.64 -3.69
C LYS A 245 21.71 4.54 -3.98
N ILE A 246 20.66 4.47 -3.16
CA ILE A 246 19.57 3.50 -3.29
C ILE A 246 18.76 3.81 -4.55
N LEU A 247 18.30 5.06 -4.71
CA LEU A 247 17.47 5.45 -5.86
C LEU A 247 18.22 5.38 -7.19
N LYS A 248 19.53 5.69 -7.23
CA LYS A 248 20.37 5.49 -8.42
C LYS A 248 20.45 4.00 -8.81
N LEU A 249 20.60 3.12 -7.83
CA LEU A 249 20.63 1.68 -8.08
C LEU A 249 19.25 1.18 -8.55
N PHE A 250 18.17 1.67 -7.92
CA PHE A 250 16.79 1.36 -8.28
C PHE A 250 16.48 1.75 -9.72
N TYR A 251 16.83 2.97 -10.15
CA TYR A 251 16.60 3.42 -11.53
C TYR A 251 17.45 2.66 -12.55
N ALA A 252 18.69 2.29 -12.20
CA ALA A 252 19.51 1.47 -13.07
C ALA A 252 18.90 0.06 -13.26
N ALA A 253 18.43 -0.56 -12.17
CA ALA A 253 17.73 -1.84 -12.23
C ALA A 253 16.43 -1.73 -13.05
N ARG A 254 15.58 -0.72 -12.76
CA ARG A 254 14.35 -0.43 -13.51
C ARG A 254 14.62 -0.28 -15.00
N SER A 255 15.64 0.47 -15.39
CA SER A 255 15.98 0.67 -16.81
C SER A 255 16.29 -0.67 -17.50
N GLN A 256 17.12 -1.51 -16.89
CA GLN A 256 17.42 -2.85 -17.43
C GLN A 256 16.18 -3.73 -17.51
N ILE A 257 15.34 -3.74 -16.47
CA ILE A 257 14.12 -4.55 -16.41
C ILE A 257 13.11 -4.12 -17.47
N VAL A 258 12.89 -2.81 -17.65
CA VAL A 258 11.95 -2.30 -18.66
C VAL A 258 12.41 -2.61 -20.08
N HIS A 259 13.72 -2.54 -20.35
CA HIS A 259 14.25 -2.77 -21.70
C HIS A 259 14.51 -4.25 -22.03
N ASN A 260 14.84 -5.08 -21.03
CA ASN A 260 15.30 -6.45 -21.26
C ASN A 260 14.47 -7.52 -20.52
N GLY A 261 13.53 -7.11 -19.65
CA GLY A 261 12.78 -8.01 -18.76
C GLY A 261 13.57 -8.54 -17.56
N HIS A 262 14.88 -8.29 -17.50
CA HIS A 262 15.79 -8.77 -16.46
C HIS A 262 17.07 -7.91 -16.41
N ILE A 263 17.93 -8.13 -15.40
CA ILE A 263 19.25 -7.50 -15.34
C ILE A 263 20.24 -8.29 -16.21
N MET A 264 20.74 -7.67 -17.28
CA MET A 264 21.63 -8.34 -18.23
C MET A 264 22.95 -8.80 -17.59
N LYS A 265 23.56 -9.87 -18.13
CA LYS A 265 24.89 -10.35 -17.70
C LYS A 265 26.07 -9.57 -18.30
N ASN A 266 25.81 -8.43 -18.93
CA ASN A 266 26.84 -7.54 -19.49
C ASN A 266 27.54 -6.76 -18.36
N LYS A 267 28.49 -5.87 -18.71
CA LYS A 267 29.25 -5.09 -17.73
C LYS A 267 28.34 -4.30 -16.79
N ASP A 268 27.32 -3.65 -17.33
CA ASP A 268 26.42 -2.78 -16.57
C ASP A 268 25.53 -3.56 -15.61
N GLY A 269 24.92 -4.66 -16.07
CA GLY A 269 24.11 -5.49 -15.17
C GLY A 269 24.95 -6.26 -14.15
N LYS A 270 26.18 -6.66 -14.48
CA LYS A 270 27.14 -7.18 -13.48
C LYS A 270 27.47 -6.15 -12.40
N ASP A 271 27.61 -4.87 -12.76
CA ASP A 271 27.81 -3.79 -11.78
C ASP A 271 26.58 -3.61 -10.88
N ILE A 272 25.36 -3.64 -11.46
CA ILE A 272 24.11 -3.57 -10.69
C ILE A 272 24.03 -4.73 -9.68
N ILE A 273 24.26 -5.98 -10.11
CA ILE A 273 24.25 -7.15 -9.21
C ILE A 273 25.31 -7.01 -8.11
N LYS A 274 26.52 -6.56 -8.45
CA LYS A 274 27.58 -6.33 -7.46
C LYS A 274 27.18 -5.28 -6.42
N ARG A 275 26.53 -4.20 -6.86
CA ARG A 275 26.04 -3.14 -5.98
C ARG A 275 24.88 -3.61 -5.11
N LEU A 276 23.96 -4.43 -5.64
CA LEU A 276 22.87 -5.06 -4.87
C LEU A 276 23.44 -5.96 -3.77
N LYS A 277 24.36 -6.87 -4.10
CA LYS A 277 25.05 -7.74 -3.13
C LYS A 277 25.72 -6.95 -2.02
N LYS A 278 26.43 -5.88 -2.38
CA LYS A 278 27.11 -5.00 -1.41
C LYS A 278 26.11 -4.29 -0.51
N LEU A 279 24.99 -3.81 -1.04
CA LEU A 279 23.98 -3.10 -0.28
C LEU A 279 23.26 -4.02 0.72
N ILE A 280 22.84 -5.20 0.26
CA ILE A 280 22.11 -6.22 1.04
C ILE A 280 23.06 -6.99 1.98
N ASN A 281 24.37 -6.80 1.84
CA ASN A 281 25.40 -7.54 2.56
C ASN A 281 25.24 -9.06 2.39
N SER A 282 25.21 -9.50 1.13
CA SER A 282 24.84 -10.87 0.76
C SER A 282 25.69 -11.40 -0.39
N ASP A 283 26.08 -12.67 -0.29
CA ASP A 283 26.79 -13.42 -1.35
C ASP A 283 25.84 -14.12 -2.33
N ARG A 284 24.52 -13.87 -2.22
CA ARG A 284 23.49 -14.52 -3.05
C ARG A 284 23.68 -14.20 -4.53
N GLU A 285 23.55 -15.22 -5.37
CA GLU A 285 23.74 -15.13 -6.83
C GLU A 285 22.44 -15.07 -7.62
N ASP A 286 21.28 -15.21 -6.98
CA ASP A 286 19.98 -15.16 -7.65
C ASP A 286 19.51 -13.70 -7.79
N GLU A 287 19.29 -13.27 -9.03
CA GLU A 287 18.78 -11.92 -9.34
C GLU A 287 17.42 -11.68 -8.68
N THR A 288 16.49 -12.62 -8.79
CA THR A 288 15.13 -12.46 -8.25
C THR A 288 15.19 -12.29 -6.73
N GLU A 289 16.05 -13.06 -6.07
CA GLU A 289 16.27 -13.00 -4.63
C GLU A 289 16.91 -11.67 -4.20
N LEU A 290 17.94 -11.20 -4.90
CA LEU A 290 18.56 -9.91 -4.63
C LEU A 290 17.57 -8.76 -4.83
N LEU A 291 16.77 -8.79 -5.89
CA LEU A 291 15.75 -7.77 -6.15
C LEU A 291 14.63 -7.81 -5.12
N PHE A 292 14.25 -8.99 -4.63
CA PHE A 292 13.26 -9.13 -3.57
C PHE A 292 13.65 -8.35 -2.32
N TYR A 293 14.83 -8.64 -1.75
CA TYR A 293 15.33 -7.94 -0.56
C TYR A 293 15.62 -6.47 -0.82
N PHE A 294 16.18 -6.14 -1.99
CA PHE A 294 16.41 -4.75 -2.34
C PHE A 294 15.12 -3.92 -2.33
N VAL A 295 14.05 -4.45 -2.93
CA VAL A 295 12.78 -3.74 -2.99
C VAL A 295 12.15 -3.63 -1.62
N ASN A 296 12.05 -4.73 -0.89
CA ASN A 296 11.33 -4.78 0.39
C ASN A 296 12.08 -4.04 1.51
N ASP A 297 13.40 -4.16 1.58
CA ASP A 297 14.15 -3.68 2.74
C ASP A 297 14.69 -2.25 2.54
N TYR A 298 14.82 -1.80 1.28
CA TYR A 298 15.44 -0.51 0.96
C TYR A 298 14.56 0.44 0.17
N VAL A 299 13.85 -0.03 -0.86
CA VAL A 299 13.12 0.86 -1.78
C VAL A 299 11.72 1.20 -1.27
N GLU A 300 10.94 0.19 -0.92
CA GLU A 300 9.56 0.38 -0.45
C GLU A 300 9.50 1.25 0.81
N PRO A 301 10.38 1.10 1.82
CA PRO A 301 10.37 1.97 3.00
C PRO A 301 10.56 3.45 2.67
N ILE A 302 11.42 3.77 1.69
CA ILE A 302 11.64 5.15 1.22
C ILE A 302 10.36 5.69 0.58
N ILE A 303 9.72 4.88 -0.27
CA ILE A 303 8.48 5.27 -0.97
C ILE A 303 7.32 5.44 0.03
N ARG A 304 7.19 4.53 0.99
CA ARG A 304 6.17 4.62 2.04
C ARG A 304 6.34 5.89 2.87
N GLU A 305 7.56 6.19 3.32
CA GLU A 305 7.85 7.42 4.08
C GLU A 305 7.55 8.67 3.24
N LEU A 306 7.97 8.69 1.98
CA LEU A 306 7.68 9.79 1.06
C LEU A 306 6.17 10.00 0.92
N PHE A 307 5.42 8.91 0.72
CA PHE A 307 3.99 9.00 0.53
C PHE A 307 3.27 9.48 1.79
N TYR A 308 3.63 8.92 2.94
CA TYR A 308 3.13 9.34 4.24
C TYR A 308 3.35 10.84 4.48
N LYS A 309 4.59 11.33 4.31
CA LYS A 309 4.92 12.76 4.45
C LYS A 309 4.12 13.64 3.47
N SER A 310 3.96 13.19 2.24
CA SER A 310 3.20 13.92 1.22
C SER A 310 1.72 14.06 1.61
N ILE A 311 1.11 12.99 2.14
CA ILE A 311 -0.27 13.03 2.65
C ILE A 311 -0.42 14.02 3.80
N LEU A 312 0.54 14.05 4.74
CA LEU A 312 0.50 15.00 5.85
C LEU A 312 0.60 16.46 5.36
N LEU A 313 1.46 16.74 4.37
CA LEU A 313 1.58 18.08 3.79
C LEU A 313 0.35 18.49 2.97
N MET A 314 -0.31 17.55 2.30
CA MET A 314 -1.60 17.82 1.64
C MET A 314 -2.68 18.14 2.67
N ASN A 315 -2.72 17.40 3.77
CA ASN A 315 -3.68 17.62 4.84
C ASN A 315 -3.51 18.98 5.54
N SER A 316 -2.27 19.45 5.72
CA SER A 316 -2.00 20.77 6.28
C SER A 316 -2.23 21.92 5.29
N GLY A 317 -2.53 21.61 4.02
CA GLY A 317 -2.62 22.60 2.94
C GLY A 317 -1.26 23.15 2.51
N ALA A 318 -0.15 22.57 3.00
CA ALA A 318 1.19 22.94 2.60
C ALA A 318 1.48 22.57 1.15
N ILE A 319 0.79 21.58 0.57
CA ILE A 319 0.79 21.30 -0.87
C ILE A 319 -0.63 20.93 -1.33
N ASN A 320 -0.98 21.23 -2.58
CA ASN A 320 -2.29 20.84 -3.13
C ASN A 320 -2.26 19.48 -3.85
N ASN A 321 -1.12 19.15 -4.46
CA ASN A 321 -0.89 17.94 -5.26
C ASN A 321 0.64 17.72 -5.43
N PHE A 322 1.02 16.70 -6.20
CA PHE A 322 2.42 16.36 -6.42
C PHE A 322 3.16 17.31 -7.38
N ASP A 323 2.46 18.02 -8.27
CA ASP A 323 3.09 19.08 -9.09
C ASP A 323 3.56 20.24 -8.22
N ASP A 324 2.72 20.66 -7.26
CA ASP A 324 3.04 21.68 -6.26
C ASP A 324 4.22 21.24 -5.38
N LEU A 325 4.24 19.98 -4.92
CA LEU A 325 5.37 19.41 -4.19
C LEU A 325 6.68 19.51 -4.99
N ALA A 326 6.66 19.09 -6.26
CA ALA A 326 7.84 19.13 -7.12
C ALA A 326 8.40 20.56 -7.29
N GLN A 327 7.52 21.55 -7.48
CA GLN A 327 7.91 22.96 -7.61
C GLN A 327 8.51 23.53 -6.31
N LYS A 328 7.93 23.18 -5.16
CA LYS A 328 8.46 23.60 -3.85
C LYS A 328 9.82 22.98 -3.57
N LEU A 329 10.02 21.72 -3.92
CA LEU A 329 11.31 21.05 -3.77
C LEU A 329 12.40 21.69 -4.65
N ASP A 330 12.09 22.03 -5.89
CA ASP A 330 13.05 22.73 -6.76
C ASP A 330 13.44 24.09 -6.19
N THR A 331 12.45 24.85 -5.71
CA THR A 331 12.70 26.15 -5.07
C THR A 331 13.58 26.00 -3.84
N PHE A 332 13.32 24.99 -3.01
CA PHE A 332 14.13 24.69 -1.82
C PHE A 332 15.56 24.33 -2.19
N ILE A 333 15.75 23.39 -3.13
CA ILE A 333 17.08 22.93 -3.58
C ILE A 333 17.89 24.10 -4.14
N MET A 334 17.27 24.93 -4.99
CA MET A 334 17.93 26.11 -5.55
C MET A 334 18.36 27.10 -4.47
N LYS A 335 17.52 27.35 -3.47
CA LYS A 335 17.88 28.21 -2.32
C LYS A 335 19.05 27.67 -1.53
N GLN A 336 19.15 26.36 -1.32
CA GLN A 336 20.28 25.76 -0.61
C GLN A 336 21.57 25.91 -1.41
N ILE A 337 21.52 25.61 -2.71
CA ILE A 337 22.67 25.79 -3.60
C ILE A 337 23.13 27.25 -3.59
N THR A 338 22.23 28.22 -3.71
CA THR A 338 22.61 29.64 -3.77
C THR A 338 23.08 30.20 -2.43
N LYS A 339 22.51 29.75 -1.30
CA LYS A 339 22.99 30.10 0.05
C LYS A 339 24.42 29.62 0.29
N GLU A 340 24.80 28.45 -0.21
CA GLU A 340 26.14 27.89 -0.03
C GLU A 340 27.17 28.40 -1.05
N SER A 341 26.74 28.99 -2.18
CA SER A 341 27.64 29.37 -3.28
C SER A 341 27.72 30.87 -3.60
N PHE A 342 26.84 31.70 -3.02
CA PHE A 342 26.82 33.15 -3.28
C PHE A 342 26.47 33.95 -2.01
N GLU A 343 27.40 34.05 -1.05
CA GLU A 343 27.38 35.20 -0.14
C GLU A 343 27.85 36.44 -0.91
N VAL A 344 26.89 37.24 -1.38
CA VAL A 344 27.07 38.69 -1.53
C VAL A 344 26.02 39.33 -0.64
N ASP A 345 26.48 40.22 0.24
CA ASP A 345 25.72 40.81 1.34
C ASP A 345 24.30 41.30 1.00
N SER A 346 23.41 41.05 1.97
CA SER A 346 22.13 41.70 2.28
C SER A 346 20.91 41.36 1.40
N VAL A 347 19.88 40.72 1.97
CA VAL A 347 18.75 41.33 2.72
C VAL A 347 17.71 40.24 3.07
N ASP A 348 17.27 40.26 4.33
CA ASP A 348 16.08 39.69 4.98
C ASP A 348 15.65 38.22 4.72
N THR A 349 16.04 37.37 5.67
CA THR A 349 15.50 36.03 5.90
C THR A 349 14.24 36.07 6.77
N GLN A 350 13.10 35.67 6.20
CA GLN A 350 12.04 35.01 6.97
C GLN A 350 12.24 33.49 6.90
N ASN A 351 12.31 32.89 8.09
CA ASN A 351 12.72 31.51 8.36
C ASN A 351 11.70 30.48 7.89
N LEU A 352 12.23 29.32 7.48
CA LEU A 352 11.51 28.11 7.09
C LEU A 352 11.04 27.25 8.29
N ASP A 353 11.02 27.81 9.50
CA ASP A 353 10.50 27.12 10.69
C ASP A 353 8.96 26.99 10.67
N GLU A 354 8.27 27.62 9.72
CA GLU A 354 6.81 27.56 9.57
C GLU A 354 6.30 26.37 8.75
N LEU A 355 7.18 25.49 8.23
CA LEU A 355 6.76 24.29 7.48
C LEU A 355 6.66 23.01 8.30
N GLY A 356 6.89 23.05 9.62
CA GLY A 356 6.66 21.91 10.51
C GLY A 356 7.35 20.62 10.06
N VAL A 357 8.66 20.71 9.75
CA VAL A 357 9.54 19.56 9.51
C VAL A 357 10.07 19.03 10.82
#